data_AF-A0A556TQ98-F1
#
_entry.id   AF-A0A556TQ98-F1
#
_cell.length_a   1.000
_cell.length_b   1.000
_cell.length_c   1.000
_cell.angle_alpha   90.00
_cell.angle_beta   90.00
_cell.angle_gamma   90.00
#
_symmetry.space_group_name_H-M   'P 1'
#
loop_
_entity.id
_entity.type
_entity.pdbx_description
1 polymer ?
#
loop_
_entity_poly.entity_id
_entity_poly.type
_entity_poly.pdbx_seq_one_letter_code
_entity_poly.pdbx_strand_id
1 'polypeptide(L)'
;MWVSNCDRVPWLVRESHLLPAIFKVIADHQINILGGTMQNAVAILSNLIGLKDTDLQLFYQQGIIELVCGLFMEAVVLNEEKEQRCVVKSCSALLLSLLDIIHCLLNHLSSMVQLLLQSNNDEDTEEAEELLFLNRPLTDLNSLLIRMLPCSDADVSEEASQCVSLLAQLYGEPRTIASTTHRAQTAETAAKCPQTPDGCSRQRGLAYRKRSEPGARALKAGLW
;
A
#
# COMPACT_ATOMS: atom_id res chain seq x y z
N MET A 1 41.99 6.26 -3.48
CA MET A 1 41.11 7.42 -3.22
C MET A 1 39.74 7.04 -3.75
N TRP A 2 38.96 6.31 -2.95
CA TRP A 2 37.59 5.93 -3.31
C TRP A 2 36.69 7.02 -2.74
N VAL A 3 36.28 7.95 -3.59
CA VAL A 3 35.16 8.82 -3.22
C VAL A 3 33.95 7.92 -3.22
N SER A 4 33.41 7.68 -2.02
CA SER A 4 32.18 6.94 -1.79
C SER A 4 31.12 7.41 -2.78
N ASN A 5 30.65 6.48 -3.61
CA ASN A 5 29.62 6.76 -4.62
C ASN A 5 28.25 7.10 -3.99
N CYS A 6 28.12 7.03 -2.65
CA CYS A 6 26.89 7.32 -1.91
C CYS A 6 26.47 8.79 -1.92
N ASP A 7 27.40 9.74 -2.03
CA ASP A 7 27.04 11.17 -1.95
C ASP A 7 26.62 11.75 -3.31
N ARG A 8 26.74 10.97 -4.39
CA ARG A 8 26.54 11.43 -5.78
C ARG A 8 25.11 11.37 -6.30
N VAL A 9 24.13 10.99 -5.50
CA VAL A 9 22.73 10.90 -5.96
C VAL A 9 21.84 11.92 -5.27
N PRO A 10 21.95 12.13 -3.94
CA PRO A 10 21.19 13.18 -3.26
C PRO A 10 21.47 14.57 -3.84
N TRP A 11 22.72 14.89 -4.22
CA TRP A 11 23.05 16.16 -4.88
C TRP A 11 22.42 16.28 -6.27
N LEU A 12 22.33 15.19 -7.04
CA LEU A 12 21.77 15.25 -8.39
C LEU A 12 20.29 15.63 -8.31
N VAL A 13 19.54 15.07 -7.35
CA VAL A 13 18.12 15.40 -7.18
C VAL A 13 17.93 16.76 -6.50
N ARG A 14 18.76 17.09 -5.50
CA ARG A 14 18.63 18.32 -4.71
C ARG A 14 19.20 19.58 -5.36
N GLU A 15 20.29 19.46 -6.10
CA GLU A 15 21.09 20.61 -6.57
C GLU A 15 21.08 20.74 -8.10
N SER A 16 20.86 19.65 -8.83
CA SER A 16 20.60 19.73 -10.25
C SER A 16 19.10 19.85 -10.47
N HIS A 17 18.65 20.87 -11.22
CA HIS A 17 17.23 21.08 -11.57
C HIS A 17 16.63 19.96 -12.47
N LEU A 18 17.18 18.75 -12.37
CA LEU A 18 16.83 17.57 -13.13
C LEU A 18 15.42 17.10 -12.79
N LEU A 19 15.03 17.07 -11.51
CA LEU A 19 13.70 16.63 -11.12
C LEU A 19 12.59 17.51 -11.73
N PRO A 20 12.61 18.85 -11.60
CA PRO A 20 11.70 19.73 -12.33
C PRO A 20 11.75 19.56 -13.86
N ALA A 21 12.93 19.35 -14.45
CA ALA A 21 13.08 19.17 -15.88
C ALA A 21 12.42 17.87 -16.38
N ILE A 22 12.58 16.76 -15.64
CA ILE A 22 11.93 15.48 -15.97
C ILE A 22 10.41 15.63 -15.90
N PHE A 23 9.89 16.21 -14.82
CA PHE A 23 8.45 16.46 -14.67
C PHE A 23 7.90 17.31 -15.83
N LYS A 24 8.65 18.35 -16.22
CA LYS A 24 8.27 19.18 -17.37
C LYS A 24 8.26 18.39 -18.68
N VAL A 25 9.28 17.57 -18.94
CA VAL A 25 9.33 16.73 -20.14
C VAL A 25 8.13 15.78 -20.18
N ILE A 26 7.79 15.15 -19.06
CA ILE A 26 6.65 14.25 -18.95
C ILE A 26 5.34 15.02 -19.21
N ALA A 27 5.15 16.18 -18.57
CA ALA A 27 3.97 17.03 -18.77
C ALA A 27 3.81 17.48 -20.23
N ASP A 28 4.90 17.88 -20.88
CA ASP A 28 4.90 18.34 -22.27
C ASP A 28 4.61 17.20 -23.28
N HIS A 29 4.78 15.93 -22.89
CA HIS A 29 4.62 14.76 -23.76
C HIS A 29 3.44 13.83 -23.42
N GLN A 30 2.51 14.26 -22.56
CA GLN A 30 1.33 13.44 -22.18
C GLN A 30 0.49 12.99 -23.38
N ILE A 31 0.45 13.76 -24.47
CA ILE A 31 -0.31 13.37 -25.69
C ILE A 31 0.27 12.10 -26.36
N ASN A 32 1.55 11.78 -26.10
CA ASN A 32 2.22 10.63 -26.69
C ASN A 32 2.92 9.79 -25.62
N ILE A 33 2.14 9.16 -24.74
CA ILE A 33 2.69 8.41 -23.60
C ILE A 33 3.56 7.21 -24.01
N LEU A 34 3.31 6.61 -25.18
CA LEU A 34 4.14 5.53 -25.73
C LEU A 34 5.36 6.06 -26.53
N GLY A 35 5.54 7.38 -26.60
CA GLY A 35 6.71 7.99 -27.23
C GLY A 35 7.99 7.67 -26.47
N GLY A 36 9.10 7.48 -27.19
CA GLY A 36 10.40 7.14 -26.58
C GLY A 36 10.88 8.19 -25.56
N THR A 37 10.61 9.48 -25.80
CA THR A 37 10.92 10.55 -24.85
C THR A 37 10.19 10.36 -23.51
N MET A 38 8.89 10.01 -23.57
CA MET A 38 8.08 9.77 -22.37
C MET A 38 8.59 8.56 -21.61
N GLN A 39 8.77 7.43 -22.30
CA GLN A 39 9.23 6.19 -21.68
C GLN A 39 10.61 6.37 -21.04
N ASN A 40 11.53 7.08 -21.70
CA ASN A 40 12.84 7.38 -21.12
C ASN A 40 12.73 8.30 -19.90
N ALA A 41 11.89 9.33 -19.95
CA ALA A 41 11.70 10.24 -18.82
C ALA A 41 11.10 9.51 -17.59
N VAL A 42 10.10 8.65 -17.82
CA VAL A 42 9.49 7.81 -16.76
C VAL A 42 10.47 6.76 -16.24
N ALA A 43 11.29 6.15 -17.10
CA ALA A 43 12.32 5.20 -16.67
C ALA A 43 13.41 5.90 -15.83
N ILE A 44 13.83 7.11 -16.20
CA ILE A 44 14.76 7.91 -15.38
C ILE A 44 14.10 8.22 -14.03
N LEU A 45 12.82 8.61 -14.03
CA LEU A 45 12.07 8.89 -12.81
C LEU A 45 11.98 7.66 -11.89
N SER A 46 11.66 6.49 -12.45
CA SER A 46 11.64 5.20 -11.73
C SER A 46 12.99 4.91 -11.09
N ASN A 47 14.07 5.03 -11.87
CA ASN A 47 15.42 4.85 -11.36
C ASN A 47 15.77 5.83 -10.24
N LEU A 48 15.37 7.10 -10.33
CA LEU A 48 15.64 8.09 -9.30
C LEU A 48 14.91 7.78 -7.99
N ILE A 49 13.65 7.33 -8.06
CA ILE A 49 12.84 6.98 -6.90
C ILE A 49 13.32 5.69 -6.24
N GLY A 50 13.74 4.71 -7.05
CA GLY A 50 14.25 3.41 -6.57
C GLY A 50 15.64 3.45 -5.96
N LEU A 51 16.33 4.59 -5.98
CA LEU A 51 17.66 4.72 -5.37
C LEU A 51 17.54 4.69 -3.83
N LYS A 52 18.48 3.99 -3.19
CA LYS A 52 18.56 3.90 -1.75
C LYS A 52 18.82 5.30 -1.15
N ASP A 53 18.14 5.61 -0.04
CA ASP A 53 18.26 6.88 0.69
C ASP A 53 17.77 8.11 -0.11
N THR A 54 16.93 7.90 -1.11
CA THR A 54 16.27 8.98 -1.84
C THR A 54 15.27 9.72 -0.96
N ASP A 55 15.38 11.04 -0.95
CA ASP A 55 14.42 11.90 -0.30
C ASP A 55 13.15 12.04 -1.15
N LEU A 56 12.13 11.25 -0.81
CA LEU A 56 10.86 11.25 -1.51
C LEU A 56 10.04 12.53 -1.28
N GLN A 57 10.36 13.34 -0.26
CA GLN A 57 9.66 14.60 0.00
C GLN A 57 9.73 15.55 -1.20
N LEU A 58 10.87 15.58 -1.91
CA LEU A 58 11.03 16.40 -3.12
C LEU A 58 10.14 15.94 -4.27
N PHE A 59 9.86 14.64 -4.35
CA PHE A 59 8.96 14.07 -5.37
C PHE A 59 7.51 14.39 -5.03
N TYR A 60 7.13 14.29 -3.75
CA TYR A 60 5.82 14.72 -3.26
C TYR A 60 5.55 16.20 -3.55
N GLN A 61 6.53 17.08 -3.28
CA GLN A 61 6.41 18.52 -3.59
C GLN A 61 6.19 18.82 -5.07
N GLN A 62 6.70 17.96 -5.96
CA GLN A 62 6.54 18.10 -7.41
C GLN A 62 5.26 17.44 -7.95
N GLY A 63 4.44 16.82 -7.10
CA GLY A 63 3.18 16.18 -7.50
C GLY A 63 3.39 14.81 -8.14
N ILE A 64 4.33 14.00 -7.62
CA ILE A 64 4.60 12.65 -8.15
C ILE A 64 3.38 11.75 -8.13
N ILE A 65 2.52 11.87 -7.11
CA ILE A 65 1.36 11.00 -6.92
C ILE A 65 0.35 11.22 -8.03
N GLU A 66 -0.05 12.46 -8.27
CA GLU A 66 -1.00 12.81 -9.33
C GLU A 66 -0.46 12.44 -10.70
N LEU A 67 0.84 12.70 -10.93
CA LEU A 67 1.50 12.38 -12.19
C LEU A 67 1.47 10.88 -12.48
N VAL A 68 1.93 10.07 -11.53
CA VAL A 68 2.05 8.62 -11.72
C VAL A 68 0.67 7.98 -11.80
N CYS A 69 -0.30 8.39 -10.98
CA CYS A 69 -1.67 7.90 -11.05
C CYS A 69 -2.30 8.19 -12.42
N GLY A 70 -2.13 9.42 -12.94
CA GLY A 70 -2.66 9.82 -14.24
C GLY A 70 -2.06 9.00 -15.38
N LEU A 71 -0.73 8.88 -15.42
CA LEU A 71 -0.02 8.12 -16.44
C LEU A 71 -0.33 6.63 -16.38
N PHE A 72 -0.44 6.06 -15.18
CA PHE A 72 -0.77 4.66 -15.00
C PHE A 72 -2.18 4.36 -15.50
N MET A 73 -3.16 5.21 -15.17
CA MET A 73 -4.53 5.07 -15.66
C MET A 73 -4.59 5.08 -17.20
N GLU A 74 -3.90 6.03 -17.83
CA GLU A 74 -3.85 6.13 -19.30
C GLU A 74 -3.11 4.94 -19.94
N ALA A 75 -1.99 4.51 -19.35
CA ALA A 75 -1.22 3.38 -19.84
C ALA A 75 -1.99 2.06 -19.75
N VAL A 76 -2.79 1.87 -18.70
CA VAL A 76 -3.66 0.69 -18.54
C VAL A 76 -4.74 0.68 -19.63
N VAL A 77 -5.40 1.82 -19.90
CA VAL A 77 -6.39 1.94 -20.98
C VAL A 77 -5.77 1.59 -22.33
N LEU A 78 -4.59 2.15 -22.64
CA LEU A 78 -3.88 1.81 -23.88
C LEU A 78 -3.45 0.34 -23.94
N ASN A 79 -3.20 -0.29 -22.79
CA ASN A 79 -2.85 -1.72 -22.75
C ASN A 79 -4.06 -2.61 -23.04
N GLU A 80 -5.25 -2.22 -22.60
CA GLU A 80 -6.51 -2.93 -22.88
C GLU A 80 -6.93 -2.76 -24.35
N GLU A 81 -6.76 -1.57 -24.93
CA GLU A 81 -7.04 -1.30 -26.35
C GLU A 81 -6.10 -2.07 -27.31
N LYS A 82 -5.00 -2.63 -26.81
CA LYS A 82 -3.97 -3.34 -27.59
C LYS A 82 -4.31 -4.76 -28.01
N GLU A 83 -5.43 -5.33 -27.56
CA GLU A 83 -5.85 -6.67 -28.03
C GLU A 83 -6.08 -6.73 -29.56
N GLN A 84 -6.04 -5.59 -30.27
CA GLN A 84 -6.21 -5.53 -31.72
C GLN A 84 -4.93 -5.33 -32.58
N ARG A 85 -3.77 -4.81 -32.11
CA ARG A 85 -2.57 -4.57 -32.97
C ARG A 85 -1.22 -4.57 -32.24
N CYS A 86 -0.17 -4.93 -32.97
CA CYS A 86 1.25 -5.17 -32.64
C CYS A 86 2.04 -4.05 -31.88
N VAL A 87 1.50 -3.43 -30.82
CA VAL A 87 2.12 -2.37 -29.98
C VAL A 87 2.48 -2.90 -28.58
N VAL A 88 2.75 -4.20 -28.48
CA VAL A 88 2.78 -4.93 -27.20
C VAL A 88 3.99 -4.54 -26.33
N LYS A 89 5.20 -4.47 -26.90
CA LYS A 89 6.42 -4.31 -26.10
C LYS A 89 6.62 -2.94 -25.45
N SER A 90 6.13 -1.85 -26.05
CA SER A 90 6.31 -0.50 -25.48
C SER A 90 5.30 -0.14 -24.39
N CYS A 91 4.14 -0.82 -24.30
CA CYS A 91 3.25 -0.64 -23.14
C CYS A 91 3.88 -1.24 -21.91
N SER A 92 4.36 -2.50 -22.03
CA SER A 92 4.86 -3.25 -20.89
C SER A 92 6.01 -2.52 -20.19
N ALA A 93 6.96 -1.99 -20.94
CA ALA A 93 8.09 -1.25 -20.36
C ALA A 93 7.65 0.02 -19.60
N LEU A 94 6.68 0.76 -20.14
CA LEU A 94 6.11 1.93 -19.48
C LEU A 94 5.33 1.53 -18.23
N LEU A 95 4.48 0.51 -18.32
CA LEU A 95 3.70 -0.02 -17.21
C LEU A 95 4.59 -0.53 -16.08
N LEU A 96 5.64 -1.29 -16.40
CA LEU A 96 6.64 -1.73 -15.43
C LEU A 96 7.30 -0.55 -14.73
N SER A 97 7.77 0.45 -15.48
CA SER A 97 8.40 1.63 -14.89
C SER A 97 7.45 2.40 -13.95
N LEU A 98 6.16 2.45 -14.29
CA LEU A 98 5.13 3.08 -13.44
C LEU A 98 4.80 2.23 -12.21
N LEU A 99 4.72 0.91 -12.36
CA LEU A 99 4.50 -0.03 -11.27
C LEU A 99 5.68 0.00 -10.28
N ASP A 100 6.92 0.04 -10.76
CA ASP A 100 8.11 0.19 -9.92
C ASP A 100 8.04 1.47 -9.07
N ILE A 101 7.61 2.59 -9.67
CA ILE A 101 7.43 3.85 -8.94
C ILE A 101 6.34 3.71 -7.87
N ILE A 102 5.18 3.16 -8.24
CA ILE A 102 4.05 2.94 -7.31
C ILE A 102 4.49 2.04 -6.15
N HIS A 103 5.19 0.94 -6.46
CA HIS A 103 5.70 0.00 -5.47
C HIS A 103 6.69 0.68 -4.52
N CYS A 104 7.64 1.47 -5.03
CA CYS A 104 8.58 2.23 -4.20
C CYS A 104 7.87 3.20 -3.26
N LEU A 105 6.87 3.94 -3.76
CA LEU A 105 6.07 4.86 -2.96
C LEU A 105 5.30 4.11 -1.86
N LEU A 106 4.61 3.01 -2.21
CA LEU A 106 3.88 2.18 -1.25
C LEU A 106 4.79 1.56 -0.19
N ASN A 107 5.97 1.08 -0.58
CA ASN A 107 6.94 0.50 0.34
C ASN A 107 7.50 1.55 1.31
N HIS A 108 7.76 2.77 0.83
CA HIS A 108 8.16 3.88 1.68
C HIS A 108 7.07 4.25 2.68
N LEU A 109 5.82 4.39 2.22
CA LEU A 109 4.68 4.66 3.11
C LEU A 109 4.53 3.57 4.17
N SER A 110 4.61 2.31 3.77
CA SER A 110 4.55 1.18 4.69
C SER A 110 5.65 1.26 5.74
N SER A 111 6.86 1.66 5.37
CA SER A 111 7.98 1.79 6.31
C SER A 111 7.79 2.98 7.25
N MET A 112 7.38 4.14 6.73
CA MET A 112 7.19 5.36 7.49
C MET A 112 6.04 5.24 8.50
N VAL A 113 4.87 4.76 8.05
CA VAL A 113 3.71 4.56 8.93
C VAL A 113 4.04 3.55 10.03
N GLN A 114 4.80 2.50 9.73
CA GLN A 114 5.24 1.56 10.76
C GLN A 114 6.15 2.19 11.81
N LEU A 115 7.07 3.06 11.39
CA LEU A 115 7.99 3.74 12.27
C LEU A 115 7.25 4.77 13.15
N LEU A 116 6.36 5.55 12.55
CA LEU A 116 5.55 6.56 13.24
C LEU A 116 4.60 5.92 14.25
N LEU A 117 3.92 4.82 13.89
CA LEU A 117 3.03 4.10 14.82
C LEU A 117 3.77 3.43 15.98
N GLN A 118 5.08 3.16 15.86
CA GLN A 118 5.88 2.57 16.94
C GLN A 118 6.29 3.59 18.00
N SER A 119 6.24 4.88 17.70
CA SER A 119 6.68 5.96 18.59
C SER A 119 5.76 6.17 19.82
N ASN A 120 4.49 5.75 19.73
CA ASN A 120 3.43 5.98 20.72
C ASN A 120 3.21 7.47 21.11
N ASN A 121 3.58 8.43 20.25
CA ASN A 121 3.26 9.84 20.46
C ASN A 121 2.09 10.26 19.55
N ASP A 122 1.27 11.19 20.05
CA ASP A 122 0.12 11.71 19.31
C ASP A 122 0.56 12.49 18.04
N GLU A 123 1.69 13.20 18.09
CA GLU A 123 2.27 13.96 16.97
C GLU A 123 2.69 13.05 15.81
N ASP A 124 3.39 11.95 16.11
CA ASP A 124 3.81 10.96 15.12
C ASP A 124 2.60 10.23 14.49
N THR A 125 1.50 10.10 15.24
CA THR A 125 0.25 9.52 14.74
C THR A 125 -0.43 10.45 13.74
N GLU A 126 -0.46 11.76 14.02
CA GLU A 126 -0.99 12.78 13.10
C GLU A 126 -0.16 12.87 11.81
N GLU A 127 1.18 12.80 11.90
CA GLU A 127 2.06 12.77 10.72
C GLU A 127 1.83 11.53 9.85
N ALA A 128 1.57 10.37 10.47
CA ALA A 128 1.23 9.14 9.74
C ALA A 128 -0.11 9.28 9.00
N GLU A 129 -1.11 9.91 9.61
CA GLU A 129 -2.41 10.16 9.00
C GLU A 129 -2.29 11.15 7.82
N GLU A 130 -1.51 12.23 7.96
CA GLU A 130 -1.26 13.18 6.87
C GLU A 130 -0.56 12.48 5.69
N LEU A 131 0.45 11.66 5.97
CA LEU A 131 1.16 10.92 4.94
C LEU A 131 0.24 9.92 4.20
N LEU A 132 -0.62 9.21 4.93
CA LEU A 132 -1.63 8.32 4.34
C LEU A 132 -2.66 9.09 3.51
N PHE A 133 -3.04 10.29 3.96
CA PHE A 133 -3.98 11.16 3.26
C PHE A 133 -3.42 11.65 1.92
N LEU A 134 -2.17 12.11 1.88
CA LEU A 134 -1.48 12.53 0.65
C LEU A 134 -1.40 11.40 -0.38
N ASN A 135 -1.36 10.15 0.07
CA ASN A 135 -1.21 8.98 -0.79
C ASN A 135 -2.53 8.27 -1.09
N ARG A 136 -3.67 8.84 -0.69
CA ARG A 136 -5.00 8.33 -1.02
C ARG A 136 -5.21 8.04 -2.51
N PRO A 137 -4.69 8.85 -3.46
CA PRO A 137 -4.83 8.53 -4.89
C PRO A 137 -4.19 7.19 -5.29
N LEU A 138 -3.19 6.69 -4.56
CA LEU A 138 -2.63 5.36 -4.79
C LEU A 138 -3.62 4.26 -4.41
N THR A 139 -4.42 4.47 -3.37
CA THR A 139 -5.48 3.54 -2.96
C THR A 139 -6.58 3.44 -4.02
N ASP A 140 -6.88 4.55 -4.71
CA ASP A 140 -7.86 4.57 -5.79
C ASP A 140 -7.41 3.74 -7.02
N LEU A 141 -6.10 3.53 -7.19
CA LEU A 141 -5.54 2.65 -8.21
C LEU A 141 -5.79 1.16 -7.94
N ASN A 142 -6.22 0.76 -6.74
CA ASN A 142 -6.40 -0.66 -6.38
C ASN A 142 -7.28 -1.42 -7.39
N SER A 143 -8.36 -0.80 -7.86
CA SER A 143 -9.25 -1.38 -8.86
C SER A 143 -8.57 -1.60 -10.23
N LEU A 144 -7.66 -0.70 -10.62
CA LEU A 144 -6.88 -0.81 -11.84
C LEU A 144 -5.77 -1.86 -11.70
N LEU A 145 -5.08 -1.88 -10.56
CA LEU A 145 -4.04 -2.87 -10.26
C LEU A 145 -4.61 -4.31 -10.26
N ILE A 146 -5.78 -4.52 -9.65
CA ILE A 146 -6.49 -5.82 -9.69
C ILE A 146 -6.79 -6.23 -11.13
N ARG A 147 -7.14 -5.28 -11.99
CA ARG A 147 -7.43 -5.53 -13.40
C ARG A 147 -6.18 -5.86 -14.22
N MET A 148 -5.01 -5.45 -13.76
CA MET A 148 -3.72 -5.80 -14.36
C MET A 148 -3.21 -7.19 -13.98
N LEU A 149 -3.80 -7.86 -12.98
CA LEU A 149 -3.43 -9.23 -12.61
C LEU A 149 -3.56 -10.25 -13.76
N PRO A 150 -4.61 -10.25 -14.59
CA PRO A 150 -4.68 -11.11 -15.77
C PRO A 150 -3.88 -10.60 -16.99
N CYS A 151 -2.93 -9.67 -16.83
CA CYS A 151 -2.11 -9.19 -17.95
C CYS A 151 -1.33 -10.34 -18.62
N SER A 152 -1.21 -10.29 -19.95
CA SER A 152 -0.43 -11.29 -20.71
C SER A 152 1.08 -11.21 -20.43
N ASP A 153 1.55 -10.06 -19.97
CA ASP A 153 2.93 -9.85 -19.59
C ASP A 153 3.11 -10.24 -18.11
N ALA A 154 3.92 -11.28 -17.87
CA ALA A 154 4.09 -11.87 -16.55
C ALA A 154 4.76 -10.90 -15.57
N ASP A 155 5.73 -10.11 -16.03
CA ASP A 155 6.45 -9.16 -15.19
C ASP A 155 5.49 -8.05 -14.70
N VAL A 156 4.62 -7.58 -15.60
CA VAL A 156 3.60 -6.56 -15.27
C VAL A 156 2.58 -7.11 -14.27
N SER A 157 2.11 -8.34 -14.48
CA SER A 157 1.17 -9.01 -13.58
C SER A 157 1.77 -9.22 -12.19
N GLU A 158 3.03 -9.66 -12.12
CA GLU A 158 3.75 -9.88 -10.86
C GLU A 158 3.90 -8.57 -10.07
N GLU A 159 4.42 -7.52 -10.69
CA GLU A 159 4.63 -6.23 -10.00
C GLU A 159 3.29 -5.60 -9.57
N ALA A 160 2.24 -5.72 -10.39
CA ALA A 160 0.89 -5.29 -10.01
C ALA A 160 0.38 -6.06 -8.78
N SER A 161 0.65 -7.36 -8.68
CA SER A 161 0.26 -8.17 -7.53
C SER A 161 1.00 -7.76 -6.25
N GLN A 162 2.27 -7.36 -6.36
CA GLN A 162 3.05 -6.84 -5.23
C GLN A 162 2.47 -5.50 -4.74
N CYS A 163 2.12 -4.59 -5.66
CA CYS A 163 1.47 -3.33 -5.33
C CYS A 163 0.13 -3.52 -4.61
N VAL A 164 -0.73 -4.42 -5.09
CA VAL A 164 -2.01 -4.76 -4.43
C VAL A 164 -1.75 -5.31 -3.02
N SER A 165 -0.75 -6.18 -2.88
CA SER A 165 -0.40 -6.77 -1.59
C SER A 165 0.07 -5.73 -0.57
N LEU A 166 0.84 -4.72 -1.00
CA LEU A 166 1.24 -3.61 -0.12
C LEU A 166 0.06 -2.71 0.24
N LEU A 167 -0.81 -2.37 -0.72
CA LEU A 167 -2.02 -1.59 -0.46
C LEU A 167 -2.92 -2.28 0.56
N ALA A 168 -3.09 -3.60 0.43
CA ALA A 168 -3.85 -4.39 1.40
C ALA A 168 -3.20 -4.39 2.81
N GLN A 169 -1.88 -4.39 2.92
CA GLN A 169 -1.19 -4.32 4.21
C GLN A 169 -1.22 -2.94 4.87
N LEU A 170 -1.30 -1.88 4.05
CA LEU A 170 -1.36 -0.49 4.51
C LEU A 170 -2.77 -0.08 4.93
N TYR A 171 -3.78 -0.48 4.16
CA TYR A 171 -5.16 0.00 4.30
C TYR A 171 -6.15 -1.09 4.74
N GLY A 172 -5.74 -2.37 4.76
CA GLY A 172 -6.57 -3.51 5.15
C GLY A 172 -6.35 -3.92 6.59
N GLU A 173 -7.26 -3.45 7.46
CA GLU A 173 -7.47 -3.80 8.88
C GLU A 173 -6.27 -3.58 9.84
N PRO A 174 -6.53 -3.21 11.11
CA PRO A 174 -5.48 -2.99 12.09
C PRO A 174 -4.65 -4.26 12.20
N ARG A 175 -3.33 -4.14 12.06
CA ARG A 175 -2.40 -5.16 12.52
C ARG A 175 -2.84 -5.50 13.94
N THR A 176 -3.49 -6.64 14.11
CA THR A 176 -3.70 -7.19 15.44
C THR A 176 -2.29 -7.45 15.91
N ILE A 177 -1.78 -6.55 16.74
CA ILE A 177 -0.50 -6.64 17.39
C ILE A 177 -0.65 -7.81 18.36
N ALA A 178 -0.58 -9.04 17.83
CA ALA A 178 -0.42 -10.24 18.60
C ALA A 178 1.04 -10.25 19.10
N SER A 179 1.35 -9.29 19.97
CA SER A 179 2.63 -9.22 20.70
C SER A 179 2.62 -8.14 21.79
N THR A 180 1.58 -8.06 22.62
CA THR A 180 1.72 -7.52 23.99
C THR A 180 0.85 -8.26 25.00
N THR A 181 1.08 -9.58 25.15
CA THR A 181 0.81 -10.28 26.43
C THR A 181 2.13 -10.75 27.01
N HIS A 182 2.99 -9.80 27.36
CA HIS A 182 4.06 -10.03 28.33
C HIS A 182 4.58 -8.68 28.83
N ARG A 183 3.85 -8.09 29.80
CA ARG A 183 4.38 -7.35 30.96
C ARG A 183 3.24 -6.64 31.70
N ALA A 184 2.61 -7.39 32.59
CA ALA A 184 2.04 -6.83 33.82
C ALA A 184 2.56 -7.71 34.96
N GLN A 185 3.73 -7.36 35.49
CA GLN A 185 4.13 -7.81 36.82
C GLN A 185 3.97 -6.62 37.77
N THR A 186 3.37 -6.94 38.92
CA THR A 186 3.46 -6.27 40.22
C THR A 186 2.71 -4.95 40.44
N ALA A 187 1.41 -5.08 40.69
CA ALA A 187 0.65 -4.55 41.82
C ALA A 187 -0.72 -5.28 41.75
N GLU A 188 -1.34 -5.87 42.76
CA GLU A 188 -1.45 -5.45 44.13
C GLU A 188 -1.99 -6.63 44.96
N THR A 189 -1.40 -6.80 46.12
CA THR A 189 -1.81 -7.66 47.23
C THR A 189 -3.19 -7.25 47.76
N ALA A 190 -4.24 -8.06 47.61
CA ALA A 190 -5.36 -8.15 48.56
C ALA A 190 -6.40 -9.21 48.16
N ALA A 191 -6.22 -10.45 48.60
CA ALA A 191 -7.35 -11.36 48.86
C ALA A 191 -6.93 -12.39 49.91
N LYS A 192 -7.05 -11.99 51.18
CA LYS A 192 -6.78 -12.80 52.35
C LYS A 192 -8.10 -13.41 52.82
N CYS A 193 -8.34 -14.68 52.44
CA CYS A 193 -9.04 -15.77 53.17
C CYS A 193 -10.48 -15.53 53.73
N PRO A 194 -11.20 -16.57 54.24
CA PRO A 194 -10.87 -18.01 54.37
C PRO A 194 -11.97 -18.99 53.90
N GLN A 195 -11.56 -20.25 53.75
CA GLN A 195 -12.39 -21.48 53.78
C GLN A 195 -13.00 -21.66 55.20
N THR A 196 -14.20 -22.18 55.42
CA THR A 196 -14.66 -23.62 55.47
C THR A 196 -16.10 -23.62 56.07
N PRO A 197 -16.76 -24.76 56.39
CA PRO A 197 -17.05 -26.01 55.65
C PRO A 197 -18.58 -26.37 55.69
N ASP A 198 -18.90 -27.57 55.21
CA ASP A 198 -20.10 -28.39 55.50
C ASP A 198 -21.35 -28.31 54.59
N GLY A 199 -21.51 -29.39 53.80
CA GLY A 199 -22.69 -30.27 53.88
C GLY A 199 -23.95 -29.87 53.11
N CYS A 200 -24.27 -30.61 52.04
CA CYS A 200 -25.44 -31.50 51.96
C CYS A 200 -25.81 -31.82 50.50
N SER A 201 -25.75 -33.10 50.18
CA SER A 201 -26.22 -33.75 48.96
C SER A 201 -27.71 -33.49 48.69
N ARG A 202 -28.13 -33.40 47.41
CA ARG A 202 -29.20 -34.25 46.85
C ARG A 202 -29.53 -34.00 45.39
N GLN A 203 -29.75 -35.13 44.72
CA GLN A 203 -30.24 -35.33 43.36
C GLN A 203 -31.66 -34.80 43.12
N ARG A 204 -31.92 -34.57 41.82
CA ARG A 204 -33.12 -34.83 40.99
C ARG A 204 -33.41 -33.58 40.16
N GLY A 205 -33.61 -33.63 38.86
CA GLY A 205 -34.03 -34.73 38.00
C GLY A 205 -35.06 -34.14 37.04
N LEU A 206 -34.87 -34.42 35.75
CA LEU A 206 -35.86 -34.52 34.68
C LEU A 206 -36.83 -33.34 34.45
N ALA A 207 -36.92 -32.92 33.18
CA ALA A 207 -38.10 -33.14 32.34
C ALA A 207 -38.46 -31.93 31.44
N TYR A 208 -38.45 -32.20 30.12
CA TYR A 208 -39.52 -31.83 29.17
C TYR A 208 -39.71 -30.32 28.84
N ARG A 209 -39.96 -29.82 27.62
CA ARG A 209 -40.58 -30.39 26.41
C ARG A 209 -40.62 -29.30 25.30
N LYS A 210 -40.41 -29.70 24.03
CA LYS A 210 -41.05 -29.21 22.77
C LYS A 210 -40.91 -27.70 22.41
N ARG A 211 -40.97 -27.24 21.16
CA ARG A 211 -41.05 -27.75 19.77
C ARG A 211 -41.23 -26.47 18.91
N SER A 212 -40.85 -26.53 17.63
CA SER A 212 -41.41 -25.75 16.51
C SER A 212 -40.61 -24.53 16.02
N GLU A 213 -39.82 -24.77 14.97
CA GLU A 213 -39.77 -23.94 13.75
C GLU A 213 -41.21 -23.71 13.18
N PRO A 214 -41.51 -22.70 12.31
CA PRO A 214 -40.74 -22.39 11.09
C PRO A 214 -40.72 -20.94 10.56
N GLY A 215 -39.72 -20.68 9.71
CA GLY A 215 -39.92 -20.02 8.42
C GLY A 215 -39.78 -18.49 8.36
N ALA A 216 -38.69 -18.02 7.75
CA ALA A 216 -38.74 -16.95 6.75
C ALA A 216 -37.46 -16.94 5.92
N ARG A 217 -37.63 -17.13 4.61
CA ARG A 217 -36.63 -16.83 3.58
C ARG A 217 -36.59 -15.32 3.35
N ALA A 218 -35.39 -14.74 3.28
CA ALA A 218 -35.04 -13.56 2.49
C ALA A 218 -33.52 -13.66 2.25
N LEU A 219 -33.01 -14.13 1.10
CA LEU A 219 -32.86 -13.47 -0.21
C LEU A 219 -32.23 -12.06 -0.17
N LYS A 220 -31.03 -11.98 -0.77
CA LYS A 220 -30.30 -10.82 -1.36
C LYS A 220 -29.67 -9.86 -0.36
N ALA A 221 -28.49 -9.26 -0.54
CA ALA A 221 -27.46 -9.17 -1.59
C ALA A 221 -26.15 -8.77 -0.83
N GLY A 222 -24.92 -9.03 -1.28
CA GLY A 222 -24.26 -8.39 -2.44
C GLY A 222 -22.99 -7.66 -1.96
N LEU A 223 -21.98 -7.62 -2.86
CA LEU A 223 -20.67 -6.96 -2.77
C LEU A 223 -19.59 -7.64 -1.92
N TRP A 224 -18.79 -8.48 -2.59
CA TRP A 224 -17.35 -8.26 -2.78
C TRP A 224 -17.02 -8.62 -4.23
#